data_AF-A0A1Q8B4M3-F1
#
_entry.id   AF-A0A1Q8B4M3-F1
#
_cell.length_a   1.000
_cell.length_b   1.000
_cell.length_c   1.000
_cell.angle_alpha   90.00
_cell.angle_beta   90.00
_cell.angle_gamma   90.00
#
_symmetry.space_group_name_H-M   'P 1'
#
loop_
_entity.id
_entity.type
_entity.pdbx_description
1 polymer ?
#
loop_
_entity_poly.entity_id
_entity_poly.type
_entity_poly.pdbx_seq_one_letter_code
_entity_poly.pdbx_strand_id
1 'polypeptide(L)'
;MRYSSSLLAAVIILSAWAAALAQGRTYQLGTTPTEEEIKTRDIAISPDGKELPPGSGTAKEGATIFAQKCAACHGPNGNGGGLARGIVPLGNAKPVKIGFSLVPYATTVWDFINRAMPQSKPGSLTADEVYAATAYVLYRNEVIKETDVLDAKSLPKVRMPNRDNFIPAQPGWKPGEKRPFGYYP
;
A
#
# COMPACT_ATOMS: atom_id res chain seq x y z
N MET A 1 27.90 55.34 -21.48
CA MET A 1 27.70 54.45 -20.31
C MET A 1 26.83 53.28 -20.74
N ARG A 2 27.43 52.09 -20.92
CA ARG A 2 26.75 50.86 -21.37
C ARG A 2 26.47 49.96 -20.17
N TYR A 3 25.44 50.30 -19.40
CA TYR A 3 24.92 49.43 -18.33
C TYR A 3 23.46 49.14 -18.67
N SER A 4 23.15 48.16 -19.55
CA SER A 4 21.80 48.15 -20.12
C SER A 4 21.11 46.82 -20.38
N SER A 5 21.65 45.65 -20.02
CA SER A 5 20.92 44.40 -20.34
C SER A 5 21.10 43.29 -19.31
N SER A 6 22.34 43.04 -18.87
CA SER A 6 22.62 41.88 -18.00
C SER A 6 22.11 42.04 -16.56
N LEU A 7 22.14 43.26 -16.02
CA LEU A 7 21.61 43.56 -14.67
C LEU A 7 20.07 43.53 -14.63
N LEU A 8 19.41 43.98 -15.70
CA LEU A 8 17.95 43.92 -15.82
C LEU A 8 17.46 42.47 -15.93
N ALA A 9 18.15 41.62 -16.70
CA ALA A 9 17.82 40.21 -16.80
C ALA A 9 18.00 39.47 -15.46
N ALA A 10 19.07 39.75 -14.71
CA ALA A 10 19.30 39.15 -13.39
C ALA A 10 18.22 39.55 -12.36
N VAL A 11 17.77 40.82 -12.37
CA VAL A 11 16.70 41.30 -11.50
C VAL A 11 15.33 40.69 -11.85
N ILE A 12 15.06 40.46 -13.14
CA ILE A 12 13.82 39.80 -13.60
C ILE A 12 13.83 38.32 -13.18
N ILE A 13 14.97 37.62 -13.31
CA ILE A 13 15.09 36.21 -12.90
C ILE A 13 14.96 36.06 -11.37
N LEU A 14 15.57 36.95 -10.58
CA LEU A 14 15.41 36.94 -9.12
C LEU A 14 13.99 37.27 -8.65
N SER A 15 13.30 38.21 -9.32
CA SER A 15 11.93 38.58 -8.95
C SER A 15 10.89 37.52 -9.35
N ALA A 16 11.13 36.77 -10.42
CA ALA A 16 10.31 35.62 -10.80
C ALA A 16 10.35 34.48 -9.77
N TRP A 17 11.50 34.26 -9.11
CA TRP A 17 11.62 33.27 -8.03
C TRP A 17 10.86 33.68 -6.75
N ALA A 18 10.82 34.97 -6.42
CA ALA A 18 10.06 35.45 -5.27
C ALA A 18 8.54 35.32 -5.45
N ALA A 19 8.03 35.53 -6.68
CA ALA A 19 6.61 35.36 -7.00
C ALA A 19 6.15 33.89 -6.97
N ALA A 20 7.03 32.96 -7.34
CA ALA A 20 6.75 31.52 -7.27
C ALA A 20 6.63 31.01 -5.80
N LEU A 21 7.32 31.65 -4.86
CA LEU A 21 7.24 31.33 -3.43
C LEU A 21 6.02 31.97 -2.73
N ALA A 22 5.31 32.90 -3.38
CA ALA A 22 4.26 33.72 -2.79
C ALA A 22 2.82 33.27 -3.13
N GLN A 23 2.61 32.06 -3.63
CA GLN A 23 1.27 31.48 -3.78
C GLN A 23 0.77 30.92 -2.43
N GLY A 24 0.54 31.80 -1.46
CA GLY A 24 -0.14 31.47 -0.22
C GLY A 24 -1.62 31.15 -0.45
N ARG A 25 -2.20 30.28 0.39
CA ARG A 25 -3.61 29.85 0.27
C ARG A 25 -4.55 31.05 0.34
N THR A 26 -5.45 31.18 -0.64
CA THR A 26 -6.51 32.20 -0.74
C THR A 26 -7.31 32.39 0.55
N TYR A 27 -7.39 31.35 1.40
CA TYR A 27 -8.16 31.33 2.64
C TYR A 27 -7.33 31.19 3.92
N GLN A 28 -5.99 31.17 3.84
CA GLN A 28 -5.06 31.07 4.99
C GLN A 28 -5.31 29.89 5.96
N LEU A 29 -5.98 28.82 5.51
CA LEU A 29 -6.21 27.63 6.32
C LEU A 29 -5.05 26.62 6.16
N GLY A 30 -4.46 26.18 7.27
CA GLY A 30 -3.41 25.15 7.33
C GLY A 30 -2.06 25.56 6.71
N THR A 31 -1.09 24.64 6.75
CA THR A 31 0.27 24.84 6.23
C THR A 31 0.63 23.78 5.18
N THR A 32 1.70 24.01 4.41
CA THR A 32 2.30 22.98 3.56
C THR A 32 2.98 21.94 4.46
N PRO A 33 2.66 20.63 4.32
CA PRO A 33 3.33 19.59 5.08
C PRO A 33 4.84 19.59 4.78
N THR A 34 5.63 19.39 5.82
CA THR A 34 7.07 19.12 5.68
C THR A 34 7.29 17.76 5.04
N GLU A 35 8.48 17.54 4.45
CA GLU A 35 8.84 16.23 3.88
C GLU A 35 8.74 15.11 4.93
N GLU A 36 9.07 15.39 6.19
CA GLU A 36 8.97 14.43 7.28
C GLU A 36 7.51 14.09 7.64
N GLU A 37 6.61 15.09 7.63
CA GLU A 37 5.17 14.86 7.83
C GLU A 37 4.56 14.03 6.70
N ILE A 38 5.07 14.19 5.46
CA ILE A 38 4.66 13.35 4.33
C ILE A 38 5.19 11.94 4.52
N LYS A 39 6.50 11.78 4.76
CA LYS A 39 7.15 10.48 4.88
C LYS A 39 6.58 9.61 5.99
N THR A 40 6.14 10.21 7.10
CA THR A 40 5.51 9.47 8.21
C THR A 40 4.07 9.02 7.92
N ARG A 41 3.42 9.58 6.90
CA ARG A 41 2.01 9.29 6.55
C ARG A 41 1.85 8.57 5.22
N ASP A 42 2.76 8.80 4.27
CA ASP A 42 2.78 8.19 2.94
C ASP A 42 3.47 6.82 2.98
N ILE A 43 2.77 5.86 3.58
CA ILE A 43 3.23 4.48 3.73
C ILE A 43 2.48 3.50 2.83
N ALA A 44 1.67 4.03 1.90
CA ALA A 44 0.80 3.22 1.06
C ALA A 44 1.59 2.55 -0.06
N ILE A 45 1.39 1.24 -0.22
CA ILE A 45 2.04 0.47 -1.28
C ILE A 45 1.10 0.28 -2.47
N SER A 46 1.61 0.61 -3.66
CA SER A 46 0.88 0.43 -4.91
C SER A 46 0.79 -1.05 -5.33
N PRO A 47 -0.24 -1.46 -6.09
CA PRO A 47 -0.32 -2.80 -6.70
C PRO A 47 0.92 -3.25 -7.50
N ASP A 48 1.64 -2.30 -8.10
CA ASP A 48 2.87 -2.55 -8.87
C ASP A 48 4.15 -2.59 -8.02
N GLY A 49 4.04 -2.36 -6.71
CA GLY A 49 5.16 -2.38 -5.77
C GLY A 49 5.86 -1.05 -5.57
N LYS A 50 5.34 0.05 -6.12
CA LYS A 50 5.86 1.39 -5.81
C LYS A 50 5.83 1.64 -4.28
N GLU A 51 6.88 2.28 -3.78
CA GLU A 51 7.14 2.59 -2.36
C GLU A 51 7.43 1.39 -1.44
N LEU A 52 7.60 0.17 -1.99
CA LEU A 52 8.07 -0.96 -1.18
C LEU A 52 9.47 -0.67 -0.63
N PRO A 53 9.67 -0.73 0.70
CA PRO A 53 11.00 -0.56 1.29
C PRO A 53 11.92 -1.73 0.92
N PRO A 54 13.24 -1.53 0.92
CA PRO A 54 14.18 -2.65 0.78
C PRO A 54 14.00 -3.63 1.94
N GLY A 55 14.07 -4.92 1.59
CA GLY A 55 13.97 -6.02 2.54
C GLY A 55 13.65 -7.33 1.84
N SER A 56 13.64 -8.41 2.60
CA SER A 56 13.26 -9.72 2.09
C SER A 56 12.78 -10.66 3.19
N GLY A 57 12.04 -11.71 2.81
CA GLY A 57 11.68 -12.77 3.74
C GLY A 57 11.06 -13.97 3.06
N THR A 58 11.19 -15.12 3.72
CA THR A 58 10.63 -16.42 3.34
C THR A 58 9.48 -16.81 4.26
N ALA A 59 8.67 -17.79 3.86
CA ALA A 59 7.60 -18.29 4.71
C ALA A 59 8.14 -18.96 5.99
N LYS A 60 9.33 -19.57 5.92
CA LYS A 60 9.99 -20.19 7.08
C LYS A 60 10.38 -19.16 8.14
N GLU A 61 10.97 -18.04 7.73
CA GLU A 61 11.24 -16.91 8.63
C GLU A 61 9.92 -16.33 9.17
N GLY A 62 8.94 -16.20 8.29
CA GLY A 62 7.61 -15.70 8.62
C GLY A 62 6.88 -16.55 9.66
N ALA A 63 7.09 -17.86 9.69
CA ALA A 63 6.52 -18.74 10.70
C ALA A 63 6.99 -18.35 12.12
N THR A 64 8.25 -17.95 12.26
CA THR A 64 8.81 -17.48 13.54
C THR A 64 8.17 -16.16 13.97
N ILE A 65 8.08 -15.19 13.04
CA ILE A 65 7.42 -13.90 13.29
C ILE A 65 5.95 -14.11 13.66
N PHE A 66 5.26 -14.99 12.93
CA PHE A 66 3.86 -15.29 13.15
C PHE A 66 3.63 -15.91 14.53
N ALA A 67 4.44 -16.89 14.94
CA ALA A 67 4.34 -17.51 16.25
C ALA A 67 4.50 -16.50 17.39
N GLN A 68 5.42 -15.54 17.24
CA GLN A 68 5.74 -14.55 18.26
C GLN A 68 4.74 -13.39 18.31
N LYS A 69 4.26 -12.93 17.15
CA LYS A 69 3.56 -11.65 17.02
C LYS A 69 2.10 -11.76 16.55
N CYS A 70 1.67 -12.91 16.03
CA CYS A 70 0.35 -13.06 15.38
C CYS A 70 -0.51 -14.20 16.00
N ALA A 71 0.13 -15.29 16.42
CA ALA A 71 -0.55 -16.54 16.80
C ALA A 71 -1.50 -16.40 17.99
N ALA A 72 -1.27 -15.45 18.90
CA ALA A 72 -2.15 -15.19 20.04
C ALA A 72 -3.60 -14.85 19.61
N CYS A 73 -3.76 -14.18 18.47
CA CYS A 73 -5.07 -13.81 17.92
C CYS A 73 -5.51 -14.66 16.74
N HIS A 74 -4.56 -15.26 16.00
CA HIS A 74 -4.82 -16.01 14.77
C HIS A 74 -4.71 -17.53 14.90
N GLY A 75 -4.41 -18.04 16.10
CA GLY A 75 -4.08 -19.43 16.35
C GLY A 75 -2.65 -19.78 15.90
N PRO A 76 -2.07 -20.90 16.38
CA PRO A 76 -0.65 -21.25 16.11
C PRO A 76 -0.31 -21.30 14.63
N ASN A 77 -1.28 -21.73 13.83
CA ASN A 77 -1.14 -21.96 12.41
C ASN A 77 -2.05 -21.03 11.60
N GLY A 78 -2.50 -19.89 12.12
CA GLY A 78 -3.40 -19.01 11.35
C GLY A 78 -4.78 -19.61 11.04
N ASN A 79 -5.10 -20.77 11.59
CA ASN A 79 -6.37 -21.45 11.40
C ASN A 79 -7.47 -20.90 12.34
N GLY A 80 -7.14 -19.96 13.23
CA GLY A 80 -8.04 -19.49 14.28
C GLY A 80 -8.29 -20.56 15.35
N GLY A 81 -9.37 -20.40 16.12
CA GLY A 81 -9.83 -21.36 17.12
C GLY A 81 -10.30 -20.70 18.42
N GLY A 82 -11.40 -21.19 19.01
CA GLY A 82 -12.02 -20.53 20.16
C GLY A 82 -12.44 -19.10 19.82
N LEU A 83 -11.87 -18.11 20.49
CA LEU A 83 -12.09 -16.68 20.21
C LEU A 83 -11.13 -16.12 19.14
N ALA A 84 -10.13 -16.89 18.70
CA ALA A 84 -9.13 -16.48 17.72
C ALA A 84 -9.71 -16.49 16.29
N ARG A 85 -9.47 -15.40 15.56
CA ARG A 85 -9.87 -15.26 14.15
C ARG A 85 -8.77 -15.80 13.26
N GLY A 86 -9.03 -16.80 12.42
CA GLY A 86 -8.03 -17.28 11.45
C GLY A 86 -7.54 -16.17 10.50
N ILE A 87 -6.40 -16.38 9.86
CA ILE A 87 -5.98 -15.55 8.73
C ILE A 87 -7.04 -15.61 7.65
N VAL A 88 -7.22 -14.51 6.93
CA VAL A 88 -8.22 -14.42 5.88
C VAL A 88 -7.81 -15.38 4.74
N PRO A 89 -8.70 -16.29 4.29
CA PRO A 89 -8.44 -17.08 3.09
C PRO A 89 -8.25 -16.15 1.89
N LEU A 90 -7.35 -16.42 0.95
CA LEU A 90 -7.03 -15.49 -0.15
C LEU A 90 -7.59 -15.95 -1.50
N GLY A 91 -8.90 -16.22 -1.55
CA GLY A 91 -9.65 -16.55 -2.77
C GLY A 91 -9.56 -18.01 -3.18
N ASN A 92 -8.78 -18.81 -2.45
CA ASN A 92 -8.59 -20.25 -2.61
C ASN A 92 -9.65 -21.11 -1.91
N ALA A 93 -10.43 -20.53 -0.99
CA ALA A 93 -11.48 -21.26 -0.28
C ALA A 93 -12.64 -21.66 -1.21
N LYS A 94 -13.11 -22.91 -1.12
CA LYS A 94 -14.27 -23.40 -1.88
C LYS A 94 -15.42 -23.79 -0.93
N PRO A 95 -16.61 -23.16 -1.03
CA PRO A 95 -16.90 -21.93 -1.77
C PRO A 95 -16.18 -20.72 -1.14
N VAL A 96 -15.94 -19.65 -1.91
CA VAL A 96 -15.41 -18.39 -1.36
C VAL A 96 -16.48 -17.79 -0.46
N LYS A 97 -16.25 -17.79 0.86
CA LYS A 97 -17.31 -17.48 1.85
C LYS A 97 -17.43 -15.99 2.19
N ILE A 98 -16.41 -15.17 1.92
CA ILE A 98 -16.34 -13.79 2.41
C ILE A 98 -15.67 -12.84 1.41
N GLY A 99 -16.20 -11.62 1.26
CA GLY A 99 -15.68 -10.60 0.32
C GLY A 99 -14.22 -10.20 0.58
N PHE A 100 -13.77 -10.20 1.85
CA PHE A 100 -12.36 -9.95 2.20
C PHE A 100 -11.40 -11.02 1.70
N SER A 101 -11.91 -12.19 1.26
CA SER A 101 -11.08 -13.24 0.69
C SER A 101 -10.61 -12.91 -0.73
N LEU A 102 -11.20 -11.91 -1.35
CA LEU A 102 -11.01 -11.60 -2.77
C LEU A 102 -9.78 -10.72 -3.03
N VAL A 103 -8.71 -10.76 -2.25
CA VAL A 103 -7.57 -9.82 -2.42
C VAL A 103 -6.83 -10.05 -3.76
N PRO A 104 -6.78 -9.08 -4.71
CA PRO A 104 -6.19 -9.29 -6.03
C PRO A 104 -4.68 -9.08 -6.11
N TYR A 105 -4.08 -8.40 -5.12
CA TYR A 105 -2.65 -8.07 -5.12
C TYR A 105 -1.99 -8.51 -3.82
N ALA A 106 -0.83 -9.18 -3.93
CA ALA A 106 -0.04 -9.59 -2.77
C ALA A 106 0.51 -8.37 -2.00
N THR A 107 0.75 -7.26 -2.70
CA THR A 107 1.17 -6.00 -2.08
C THR A 107 0.11 -5.43 -1.13
N THR A 108 -1.18 -5.71 -1.33
CA THR A 108 -2.24 -5.34 -0.38
C THR A 108 -2.11 -6.12 0.93
N VAL A 109 -1.68 -7.38 0.88
CA VAL A 109 -1.43 -8.18 2.10
C VAL A 109 -0.25 -7.60 2.87
N TRP A 110 0.84 -7.28 2.17
CA TRP A 110 2.03 -6.64 2.76
C TRP A 110 1.67 -5.29 3.38
N ASP A 111 0.97 -4.42 2.65
CA ASP A 111 0.54 -3.09 3.11
C ASP A 111 -0.29 -3.19 4.38
N PHE A 112 -1.29 -4.09 4.38
CA PHE A 112 -2.13 -4.33 5.54
C PHE A 112 -1.34 -4.80 6.76
N ILE A 113 -0.43 -5.76 6.58
CA ILE A 113 0.41 -6.26 7.68
C ILE A 113 1.29 -5.12 8.21
N ASN A 114 1.95 -4.37 7.34
CA ASN A 114 2.82 -3.26 7.71
C ASN A 114 2.07 -2.21 8.54
N ARG A 115 0.90 -1.78 8.08
CA ARG A 115 0.18 -0.64 8.67
C ARG A 115 -0.73 -1.00 9.84
N ALA A 116 -1.24 -2.23 9.89
CA ALA A 116 -2.31 -2.60 10.82
C ALA A 116 -1.90 -3.70 11.80
N MET A 117 -0.84 -4.47 11.51
CA MET A 117 -0.42 -5.60 12.34
C MET A 117 0.90 -5.33 13.08
N PRO A 118 1.11 -5.98 14.25
CA PRO A 118 0.09 -6.66 15.06
C PRO A 118 -0.97 -5.67 15.56
N GLN A 119 -2.22 -6.10 15.75
CA GLN A 119 -3.30 -5.21 16.21
C GLN A 119 -2.99 -4.49 17.54
N SER A 120 -2.20 -5.13 18.41
CA SER A 120 -1.76 -4.53 19.68
C SER A 120 -0.71 -3.45 19.52
N LYS A 121 0.02 -3.42 18.39
CA LYS A 121 1.09 -2.46 18.11
C LYS A 121 1.31 -2.28 16.59
N PRO A 122 0.37 -1.65 15.87
CA PRO A 122 0.48 -1.44 14.42
C PRO A 122 1.74 -0.66 14.04
N GLY A 123 2.35 -0.98 12.89
CA GLY A 123 3.56 -0.28 12.41
C GLY A 123 4.85 -0.64 13.17
N SER A 124 4.84 -1.67 14.02
CA SER A 124 6.01 -2.06 14.82
C SER A 124 6.93 -3.11 14.18
N LEU A 125 6.55 -3.64 13.02
CA LEU A 125 7.35 -4.61 12.27
C LEU A 125 8.37 -3.89 11.40
N THR A 126 9.55 -4.47 11.27
CA THR A 126 10.53 -4.04 10.25
C THR A 126 10.12 -4.52 8.86
N ALA A 127 10.69 -3.94 7.79
CA ALA A 127 10.38 -4.35 6.42
C ALA A 127 10.60 -5.85 6.17
N ASP A 128 11.71 -6.41 6.65
CA ASP A 128 12.02 -7.84 6.55
C ASP A 128 10.99 -8.70 7.29
N GLU A 129 10.57 -8.29 8.48
CA GLU A 129 9.52 -8.98 9.24
C GLU A 129 8.17 -8.95 8.52
N VAL A 130 7.82 -7.84 7.86
CA VAL A 130 6.59 -7.74 7.06
C VAL A 130 6.69 -8.64 5.82
N TYR A 131 7.82 -8.67 5.11
CA TYR A 131 8.02 -9.58 3.98
C TYR A 131 7.90 -11.05 4.42
N ALA A 132 8.58 -11.42 5.50
CA ALA A 132 8.53 -12.77 6.05
C ALA A 132 7.10 -13.15 6.47
N ALA A 133 6.41 -12.29 7.24
CA ALA A 133 5.03 -12.53 7.66
C ALA A 133 4.07 -12.64 6.46
N THR A 134 4.25 -11.80 5.44
CA THR A 134 3.49 -11.87 4.18
C THR A 134 3.74 -13.20 3.47
N ALA A 135 5.00 -13.63 3.35
CA ALA A 135 5.36 -14.91 2.75
C ALA A 135 4.68 -16.08 3.48
N TYR A 136 4.67 -16.05 4.81
CA TYR A 136 3.97 -17.07 5.60
C TYR A 136 2.47 -17.07 5.33
N VAL A 137 1.80 -15.90 5.33
CA VAL A 137 0.36 -15.81 5.04
C VAL A 137 0.03 -16.33 3.63
N LEU A 138 0.84 -15.99 2.63
CA LEU A 138 0.66 -16.46 1.26
C LEU A 138 0.91 -17.96 1.12
N TYR A 139 1.95 -18.51 1.77
CA TYR A 139 2.23 -19.94 1.81
C TYR A 139 1.10 -20.73 2.49
N ARG A 140 0.59 -20.23 3.62
CA ARG A 140 -0.55 -20.85 4.33
C ARG A 140 -1.85 -20.80 3.54
N ASN A 141 -1.92 -19.94 2.53
CA ASN A 141 -2.98 -19.88 1.54
C ASN A 141 -2.61 -20.59 0.22
N GLU A 142 -1.53 -21.37 0.19
CA GLU A 142 -1.09 -22.13 -0.99
C GLU A 142 -0.87 -21.24 -2.24
N VAL A 143 -0.54 -19.96 -2.05
CA VAL A 143 -0.29 -19.00 -3.14
C VAL A 143 1.16 -19.06 -3.62
N ILE A 144 2.09 -19.36 -2.71
CA ILE A 144 3.53 -19.48 -2.98
C ILE A 144 4.09 -20.75 -2.32
N LYS A 145 5.32 -21.14 -2.66
CA LYS A 145 6.04 -22.22 -1.99
C LYS A 145 6.73 -21.71 -0.72
N GLU A 146 7.00 -22.60 0.23
CA GLU A 146 7.66 -22.24 1.50
C GLU A 146 9.05 -21.61 1.30
N THR A 147 9.76 -22.03 0.24
CA THR A 147 11.12 -21.60 -0.10
C THR A 147 11.19 -20.32 -0.94
N ASP A 148 10.05 -19.79 -1.39
CA ASP A 148 10.04 -18.59 -2.22
C ASP A 148 10.47 -17.38 -1.37
N VAL A 149 11.33 -16.54 -1.93
CA VAL A 149 11.81 -15.30 -1.29
C VAL A 149 10.97 -14.13 -1.79
N LEU A 150 10.30 -13.44 -0.87
CA LEU A 150 9.57 -12.20 -1.16
C LEU A 150 10.45 -10.99 -0.87
N ASP A 151 10.54 -10.08 -1.84
CA ASP A 151 11.20 -8.78 -1.76
C ASP A 151 10.42 -7.73 -2.58
N ALA A 152 10.93 -6.50 -2.66
CA ALA A 152 10.32 -5.42 -3.42
C ALA A 152 10.10 -5.72 -4.91
N LYS A 153 10.86 -6.66 -5.50
CA LYS A 153 10.80 -7.03 -6.91
C LYS A 153 9.93 -8.26 -7.15
N SER A 154 9.91 -9.22 -6.23
CA SER A 154 9.19 -10.49 -6.39
C SER A 154 7.75 -10.41 -5.88
N LEU A 155 7.48 -9.66 -4.80
CA LEU A 155 6.14 -9.53 -4.22
C LEU A 155 5.08 -9.03 -5.23
N PRO A 156 5.31 -7.97 -6.03
CA PRO A 156 4.30 -7.50 -7.00
C PRO A 156 4.01 -8.49 -8.13
N LYS A 157 4.92 -9.45 -8.35
CA LYS A 157 4.81 -10.48 -9.38
C LYS A 157 4.00 -11.70 -8.92
N VAL A 158 3.71 -11.82 -7.62
CA VAL A 158 2.86 -12.89 -7.09
C VAL A 158 1.46 -12.76 -7.67
N ARG A 159 1.00 -13.81 -8.36
CA ARG A 159 -0.32 -13.86 -8.98
C ARG A 159 -1.33 -14.41 -7.98
N MET A 160 -2.13 -13.52 -7.39
CA MET A 160 -3.20 -13.90 -6.46
C MET A 160 -4.34 -14.65 -7.18
N PRO A 161 -5.04 -15.59 -6.51
CA PRO A 161 -6.13 -16.36 -7.12
C PRO A 161 -7.26 -15.49 -7.71
N ASN A 162 -7.53 -14.33 -7.09
CA ASN A 162 -8.61 -13.44 -7.50
C ASN A 162 -8.16 -12.25 -8.38
N ARG A 163 -6.99 -12.34 -9.02
CA ARG A 163 -6.36 -11.23 -9.76
C ARG A 163 -7.27 -10.59 -10.82
N ASP A 164 -8.02 -11.40 -11.56
CA ASP A 164 -8.77 -10.96 -12.74
C ASP A 164 -10.29 -10.89 -12.51
N ASN A 165 -10.75 -11.11 -11.27
CA ASN A 165 -12.18 -11.19 -10.96
C ASN A 165 -12.77 -9.85 -10.48
N PHE A 166 -12.08 -8.73 -10.74
CA PHE A 166 -12.55 -7.38 -10.46
C PHE A 166 -12.70 -6.60 -11.75
N ILE A 167 -13.95 -6.30 -12.10
CA ILE A 167 -14.28 -5.51 -13.28
C ILE A 167 -14.63 -4.10 -12.80
N PRO A 168 -14.03 -3.04 -13.37
CA PRO A 168 -14.45 -1.68 -13.07
C PRO A 168 -15.94 -1.52 -13.32
N ALA A 169 -16.64 -0.82 -12.42
CA ALA A 169 -18.02 -0.42 -12.69
C ALA A 169 -18.04 0.35 -14.00
N GLN A 170 -18.75 -0.18 -14.99
CA GLN A 170 -18.95 0.54 -16.25
C GLN A 170 -19.88 1.72 -15.93
N PRO A 171 -19.46 2.97 -16.14
CA PRO A 171 -20.36 4.08 -15.94
C PRO A 171 -21.57 3.89 -16.86
N GLY A 172 -22.78 4.12 -16.35
CA GLY A 172 -24.01 4.10 -17.16
C GLY A 172 -24.11 5.23 -18.20
N TRP A 173 -23.01 5.93 -18.44
CA TRP A 173 -22.86 7.03 -19.39
C TRP A 173 -21.52 6.90 -20.10
N LYS A 174 -21.46 7.21 -21.40
CA LYS A 174 -20.22 7.18 -22.17
C LYS A 174 -19.49 8.52 -22.09
N PRO A 175 -18.13 8.54 -22.03
CA PRO A 175 -17.37 9.77 -22.18
C PRO A 175 -17.83 10.59 -23.39
N GLY A 176 -18.18 11.86 -23.17
CA GLY A 176 -18.68 12.75 -24.22
C GLY A 176 -20.20 12.75 -24.41
N GLU A 177 -20.96 11.85 -23.78
CA GLU A 177 -22.42 11.87 -23.78
C GLU A 177 -22.98 12.63 -22.56
N LYS A 178 -24.21 13.14 -22.68
CA LYS A 178 -24.92 13.79 -21.58
C LYS A 178 -25.17 12.77 -20.47
N ARG A 179 -24.64 13.05 -19.27
CA ARG A 179 -24.84 12.17 -18.10
C ARG A 179 -26.33 12.09 -17.74
N PRO A 180 -26.85 10.89 -17.43
CA PRO A 180 -28.19 10.73 -16.88
C PRO A 180 -28.35 11.53 -15.58
N PHE A 181 -29.51 12.13 -15.37
CA PHE A 181 -29.83 12.85 -14.15
C PHE A 181 -29.73 11.90 -12.94
N GLY A 182 -28.96 12.30 -11.91
CA GLY A 182 -28.74 11.50 -10.69
C GLY A 182 -27.43 10.70 -10.67
N TYR A 183 -26.68 10.67 -11.78
CA TYR A 183 -25.30 10.16 -11.82
C TYR A 183 -24.30 11.34 -11.75
N TYR A 184 -24.21 11.93 -10.55
CA TYR A 184 -23.17 12.89 -10.20
C TYR A 184 -22.23 12.25 -9.17
N PRO A 185 -20.94 12.63 -9.13
CA PRO A 185 -19.96 12.05 -8.22
C PRO A 185 -20.32 12.25 -6.74
#